data_AF-A0A2U1DXG4-F1
#
_entry.id   AF-A0A2U1DXG4-F1
#
_cell.length_a   1.000
_cell.length_b   1.000
_cell.length_c   1.000
_cell.angle_alpha   90.00
_cell.angle_beta   90.00
_cell.angle_gamma   90.00
#
_symmetry.space_group_name_H-M   'P 1'
#
loop_
_entity.id
_entity.type
_entity.pdbx_description
1 polymer ?
#
loop_
_entity_poly.entity_id
_entity_poly.type
_entity_poly.pdbx_seq_one_letter_code
_entity_poly.pdbx_strand_id
1 'polypeptide(L)'
;MSPAPSSPRKSPPATGVLHSLAQRLRPSLGTASAIQRPTSIGIAGLPDGIGQLPSHVPVSLVAADSRSAAAWFPALIEDALAAGPLGLVASSTQWLDELLEYPELRAAYRAGRLKLWVLSPGLQAQVQRHGLSPLVQELERTGLQPQHALYLCDAQNLLSGLNVAQLAHVSDQLSALCRQRQRPVVLGFTPPLDATALLPTLRNLCQMSMHIATLHADADRWRLSLDRWGSDTGALFQTGFGLVQEASTHRLTADGTRTQGATPELVTAADQWGVLATRASVEGQRGIPGHWRIVDGLEDIEVAAATCVASTVLIDAGSAGDFESRARLVHHLRLSRPPTLKIVVRENLGKLRTHSEQALLQLGASAVVYKEVGFSRLLQLLQDINAQSHTRKVHPDYAQALDSFMPPRERGYQAPGRFCTLVRGMLDRTHDIGLSHSLVRLNMLDRMPHLDALRACHTSRDGDLFTADHEAIYVFLFACREPDVELALQRVFALPLTQLFTSQATDCSAPGIRAMTEQLQESLRKGVPDYSAILAAVSAPTPAALEAPPATPLAQLREDALALPKHTHIESQQSAASPLVVTRPQMRPRPIGRRAAPRPLGRTSA
;
A
#
# COMPACT_ATOMS: atom_id res chain seq x y z
N MET A 1 15.84 44.46 69.11
CA MET A 1 14.41 44.70 69.39
C MET A 1 13.79 43.38 69.80
N SER A 2 12.98 43.47 70.85
CA SER A 2 12.38 42.45 71.69
C SER A 2 11.54 41.35 70.99
N PRO A 3 11.20 40.26 71.72
CA PRO A 3 11.21 38.89 71.21
C PRO A 3 9.87 38.12 71.35
N ALA A 4 9.79 36.97 70.67
CA ALA A 4 9.19 35.68 71.08
C ALA A 4 7.73 35.64 71.64
N PRO A 5 7.22 34.51 72.15
CA PRO A 5 6.38 33.54 71.42
C PRO A 5 4.99 33.35 72.07
N SER A 6 4.05 32.64 71.42
CA SER A 6 2.71 32.37 71.97
C SER A 6 2.36 30.88 72.09
N SER A 7 1.99 30.51 73.32
CA SER A 7 1.26 29.32 73.79
C SER A 7 1.01 29.54 75.30
N PRO A 8 0.03 28.91 76.01
CA PRO A 8 -1.12 28.08 75.62
C PRO A 8 -2.43 28.30 76.46
N ARG A 9 -3.45 27.44 76.21
CA ARG A 9 -4.58 26.98 77.08
C ARG A 9 -5.79 27.89 77.37
N LYS A 10 -7.02 27.37 77.09
CA LYS A 10 -8.06 26.93 78.06
C LYS A 10 -9.45 26.74 77.39
N SER A 11 -10.13 25.64 77.70
CA SER A 11 -11.61 25.42 77.66
C SER A 11 -12.21 25.68 79.07
N PRO A 12 -13.53 25.64 79.41
CA PRO A 12 -14.83 25.37 78.70
C PRO A 12 -15.94 26.44 79.13
N PRO A 13 -17.29 26.22 79.34
CA PRO A 13 -18.32 25.27 78.87
C PRO A 13 -19.65 25.94 78.33
N ALA A 14 -20.75 25.16 78.29
CA ALA A 14 -22.01 25.24 77.54
C ALA A 14 -23.16 26.20 77.99
N THR A 15 -24.12 26.42 77.06
CA THR A 15 -25.60 26.67 77.14
C THR A 15 -26.00 27.74 76.10
N GLY A 16 -27.07 27.70 75.31
CA GLY A 16 -28.15 26.73 75.07
C GLY A 16 -29.01 27.19 73.87
N VAL A 17 -29.78 26.25 73.32
CA VAL A 17 -31.07 26.37 72.61
C VAL A 17 -31.20 27.39 71.47
N LEU A 18 -31.36 26.89 70.23
CA LEU A 18 -32.51 27.22 69.37
C LEU A 18 -32.65 26.17 68.24
N HIS A 19 -33.82 25.54 68.21
CA HIS A 19 -34.28 24.63 67.16
C HIS A 19 -34.50 25.37 65.84
N SER A 20 -33.97 24.86 64.72
CA SER A 20 -34.74 24.70 63.46
C SER A 20 -33.91 24.09 62.32
N LEU A 21 -34.43 22.96 61.81
CA LEU A 21 -34.39 22.47 60.43
C LEU A 21 -33.05 22.48 59.66
N ALA A 22 -32.27 21.41 59.83
CA ALA A 22 -31.31 20.93 58.83
C ALA A 22 -31.15 19.41 58.91
N GLN A 23 -31.97 18.65 58.17
CA GLN A 23 -31.67 17.24 57.87
C GLN A 23 -30.93 17.17 56.53
N ARG A 24 -29.60 17.24 56.62
CA ARG A 24 -28.67 16.75 55.60
C ARG A 24 -27.82 15.65 56.22
N LEU A 25 -27.69 14.57 55.44
CA LEU A 25 -26.50 13.72 55.34
C LEU A 25 -26.13 12.92 56.58
N ARG A 26 -26.64 11.69 56.66
CA ARG A 26 -25.81 10.56 57.10
C ARG A 26 -25.44 9.74 55.86
N PRO A 27 -24.14 9.61 55.53
CA PRO A 27 -23.70 8.67 54.51
C PRO A 27 -23.91 7.27 55.09
N SER A 28 -24.67 6.43 54.40
CA SER A 28 -24.65 4.99 54.63
C SER A 28 -23.22 4.53 54.35
N LEU A 29 -22.52 4.06 55.38
CA LEU A 29 -21.24 3.38 55.23
C LEU A 29 -21.38 2.30 54.16
N GLY A 30 -20.46 2.36 53.20
CA GLY A 30 -20.46 1.53 52.01
C GLY A 30 -20.59 0.05 52.32
N THR A 31 -21.61 -0.56 51.73
CA THR A 31 -21.45 -1.89 51.16
C THR A 31 -20.19 -1.85 50.30
N ALA A 32 -19.21 -2.67 50.67
CA ALA A 32 -17.99 -2.89 49.90
C ALA A 32 -18.35 -2.93 48.40
N SER A 33 -17.81 -1.97 47.65
CA SER A 33 -17.86 -1.97 46.19
C SER A 33 -17.28 -3.30 45.75
N ALA A 34 -18.15 -4.25 45.37
CA ALA A 34 -17.72 -5.45 44.68
C ALA A 34 -17.00 -4.93 43.44
N ILE A 35 -15.69 -5.15 43.36
CA ILE A 35 -14.85 -4.71 42.24
C ILE A 35 -15.50 -5.25 40.96
N GLN A 36 -16.20 -4.38 40.26
CA GLN A 36 -16.97 -4.75 39.08
C GLN A 36 -15.95 -5.03 37.98
N ARG A 37 -15.93 -6.28 37.47
CA ARG A 37 -14.99 -6.65 36.41
C ARG A 37 -15.22 -5.72 35.21
N PRO A 38 -14.16 -5.07 34.67
CA PRO A 38 -14.30 -4.25 33.48
C PRO A 38 -14.80 -5.11 32.33
N THR A 39 -15.70 -4.55 31.51
CA THR A 39 -16.19 -5.26 30.33
C THR A 39 -15.21 -5.05 29.19
N SER A 40 -14.80 -6.14 28.54
CA SER A 40 -13.83 -6.10 27.44
C SER A 40 -14.53 -5.98 26.08
N ILE A 41 -13.80 -5.52 25.05
CA ILE A 41 -14.28 -5.42 23.67
C ILE A 41 -14.20 -6.77 22.92
N GLY A 42 -14.03 -7.91 23.59
CA GLY A 42 -13.94 -9.22 22.93
C GLY A 42 -12.59 -9.52 22.27
N ILE A 43 -11.57 -8.67 22.46
CA ILE A 43 -10.23 -8.82 21.87
C ILE A 43 -9.18 -8.82 22.97
N ALA A 44 -8.37 -9.88 23.02
CA ALA A 44 -7.32 -10.03 24.04
C ALA A 44 -5.99 -9.36 23.62
N GLY A 45 -5.10 -9.12 24.59
CA GLY A 45 -3.73 -8.67 24.34
C GLY A 45 -3.57 -7.20 23.90
N LEU A 46 -4.64 -6.41 23.87
CA LEU A 46 -4.56 -4.98 23.55
C LEU A 46 -3.86 -4.20 24.69
N PRO A 47 -2.95 -3.26 24.37
CA PRO A 47 -2.21 -2.50 25.38
C PRO A 47 -3.05 -1.41 26.05
N ASP A 48 -2.51 -0.81 27.13
CA ASP A 48 -2.99 0.44 27.75
C ASP A 48 -4.49 0.51 28.08
N GLY A 49 -5.10 -0.63 28.44
CA GLY A 49 -6.53 -0.70 28.77
C GLY A 49 -7.47 -0.48 27.57
N ILE A 50 -6.95 -0.37 26.35
CA ILE A 50 -7.73 -0.14 25.11
C ILE A 50 -8.81 -1.21 24.93
N GLY A 51 -8.52 -2.44 25.35
CA GLY A 51 -9.48 -3.54 25.27
C GLY A 51 -10.67 -3.41 26.22
N GLN A 52 -10.74 -2.40 27.09
CA GLN A 52 -11.85 -2.20 28.01
C GLN A 52 -12.88 -1.23 27.46
N LEU A 53 -14.16 -1.56 27.61
CA LEU A 53 -15.27 -0.70 27.27
C LEU A 53 -15.45 0.36 28.38
N PRO A 54 -15.40 1.66 28.05
CA PRO A 54 -15.65 2.71 29.01
C PRO A 54 -17.11 2.65 29.51
N SER A 55 -17.29 2.90 30.80
CA SER A 55 -18.61 3.23 31.34
C SER A 55 -18.93 4.71 31.04
N HIS A 56 -20.21 5.06 31.00
CA HIS A 56 -20.71 6.44 30.88
C HIS A 56 -20.56 7.14 29.52
N VAL A 57 -19.93 6.51 28.53
CA VAL A 57 -19.79 7.06 27.18
C VAL A 57 -20.28 6.03 26.15
N PRO A 58 -21.00 6.45 25.09
CA PRO A 58 -21.40 5.54 24.04
C PRO A 58 -20.19 5.01 23.26
N VAL A 59 -20.22 3.72 22.95
CA VAL A 59 -19.20 3.04 22.14
C VAL A 59 -19.83 2.55 20.84
N SER A 60 -19.18 2.84 19.72
CA SER A 60 -19.58 2.35 18.39
C SER A 60 -18.59 1.30 17.91
N LEU A 61 -19.07 0.07 17.69
CA LEU A 61 -18.29 -1.05 17.18
C LEU A 61 -18.81 -1.44 15.80
N VAL A 62 -17.94 -1.35 14.79
CA VAL A 62 -18.29 -1.56 13.39
C VAL A 62 -17.62 -2.83 12.87
N ALA A 63 -18.40 -3.82 12.49
CA ALA A 63 -17.89 -4.96 11.71
C ALA A 63 -17.90 -4.59 10.22
N ALA A 64 -16.72 -4.52 9.60
CA ALA A 64 -16.60 -4.10 8.20
C ALA A 64 -17.17 -5.10 7.20
N ASP A 65 -17.31 -6.37 7.60
CA ASP A 65 -17.75 -7.49 6.78
C ASP A 65 -18.40 -8.57 7.66
N SER A 66 -19.05 -9.56 7.03
CA SER A 66 -19.77 -10.61 7.75
C SER A 66 -18.85 -11.54 8.56
N ARG A 67 -17.59 -11.74 8.13
CA ARG A 67 -16.61 -12.53 8.90
C ARG A 67 -16.20 -11.77 10.16
N SER A 68 -15.98 -10.45 10.05
CA SER A 68 -15.77 -9.54 11.18
C SER A 68 -16.89 -9.62 12.21
N ALA A 69 -18.15 -9.57 11.77
CA ALA A 69 -19.29 -9.65 12.70
C ALA A 69 -19.36 -11.01 13.42
N ALA A 70 -19.17 -12.10 12.66
CA ALA A 70 -19.23 -13.46 13.18
C ALA A 70 -18.13 -13.76 14.22
N ALA A 71 -16.92 -13.21 14.05
CA ALA A 71 -15.84 -13.38 15.02
C ALA A 71 -15.97 -12.46 16.24
N TRP A 72 -16.45 -11.22 16.06
CA TRP A 72 -16.38 -10.20 17.10
C TRP A 72 -17.54 -10.23 18.09
N PHE A 73 -18.78 -10.33 17.59
CA PHE A 73 -19.97 -10.16 18.44
C PHE A 73 -20.16 -11.28 19.48
N PRO A 74 -19.93 -12.57 19.17
CA PRO A 74 -19.99 -13.61 20.20
C PRO A 74 -19.00 -13.35 21.34
N ALA A 75 -17.74 -13.03 21.03
CA ALA A 75 -16.70 -12.73 22.01
C ALA A 75 -17.05 -11.50 22.89
N LEU A 76 -17.67 -10.47 22.29
CA LEU A 76 -18.18 -9.31 23.01
C LEU A 76 -19.28 -9.68 24.02
N ILE A 77 -20.22 -10.52 23.62
CA ILE A 77 -21.34 -10.97 24.46
C ILE A 77 -20.84 -11.80 25.63
N GLU A 78 -19.91 -12.73 25.38
CA GLU A 78 -19.25 -13.54 26.41
C GLU A 78 -18.55 -12.65 27.46
N ASP A 79 -17.73 -11.69 27.02
CA ASP A 79 -17.02 -10.76 27.92
C ASP A 79 -17.99 -9.92 28.75
N ALA A 80 -19.09 -9.46 28.14
CA ALA A 80 -20.14 -8.73 28.82
C ALA A 80 -20.86 -9.56 29.88
N LEU A 81 -21.15 -10.83 29.59
CA LEU A 81 -21.80 -11.74 30.52
C LEU A 81 -20.86 -12.17 31.65
N ALA A 82 -19.57 -12.36 31.37
CA ALA A 82 -18.54 -12.63 32.36
C ALA A 82 -18.39 -11.48 33.37
N ALA A 83 -18.60 -10.24 32.92
CA ALA A 83 -18.57 -9.04 33.77
C ALA A 83 -19.89 -8.76 34.52
N GLY A 84 -21.04 -9.30 34.08
CA GLY A 84 -22.33 -9.10 34.76
C GLY A 84 -23.56 -9.35 33.87
N PRO A 85 -24.76 -8.92 34.27
CA PRO A 85 -25.97 -9.15 33.47
C PRO A 85 -26.01 -8.27 32.20
N LEU A 86 -26.49 -8.81 31.08
CA LEU A 86 -26.49 -8.17 29.76
C LEU A 86 -27.90 -8.06 29.21
N GLY A 87 -28.21 -6.88 28.66
CA GLY A 87 -29.36 -6.64 27.82
C GLY A 87 -28.93 -6.51 26.36
N LEU A 88 -29.52 -7.32 25.49
CA LEU A 88 -29.18 -7.37 24.07
C LEU A 88 -30.43 -7.07 23.23
N VAL A 89 -30.28 -6.14 22.30
CA VAL A 89 -31.34 -5.75 21.36
C VAL A 89 -30.88 -6.07 19.95
N ALA A 90 -31.64 -6.89 19.25
CA ALA A 90 -31.35 -7.32 17.88
C ALA A 90 -32.45 -6.87 16.91
N SER A 91 -32.12 -6.79 15.63
CA SER A 91 -33.09 -6.47 14.56
C SER A 91 -33.89 -7.67 14.06
N SER A 92 -33.43 -8.89 14.32
CA SER A 92 -34.07 -10.14 13.87
C SER A 92 -34.07 -11.20 14.97
N THR A 93 -35.11 -12.03 15.01
CA THR A 93 -35.19 -13.22 15.88
C THR A 93 -34.18 -14.28 15.47
N GLN A 94 -33.92 -14.43 14.17
CA GLN A 94 -33.04 -15.49 13.64
C GLN A 94 -31.65 -15.44 14.28
N TRP A 95 -31.05 -14.25 14.35
CA TRP A 95 -29.72 -14.08 14.95
C TRP A 95 -29.71 -14.35 16.46
N LEU A 96 -30.81 -14.04 17.16
CA LEU A 96 -30.96 -14.37 18.58
C LEU A 96 -31.09 -15.88 18.80
N ASP A 97 -31.83 -16.57 17.93
CA ASP A 97 -31.99 -18.01 17.98
C ASP A 97 -30.64 -18.71 17.77
N GLU A 98 -29.85 -18.26 16.78
CA GLU A 98 -28.47 -18.71 16.53
C GLU A 98 -27.57 -18.44 17.76
N LEU A 99 -27.68 -17.28 18.41
CA LEU A 99 -26.94 -17.00 19.64
C LEU A 99 -27.35 -17.93 20.81
N LEU A 100 -28.60 -18.36 20.88
CA LEU A 100 -29.06 -19.28 21.92
C LEU A 100 -28.68 -20.73 21.64
N GLU A 101 -28.07 -21.05 20.48
CA GLU A 101 -27.45 -22.35 20.23
C GLU A 101 -26.25 -22.59 21.16
N TYR A 102 -25.55 -21.52 21.54
CA TYR A 102 -24.42 -21.57 22.47
C TYR A 102 -24.90 -21.92 23.91
N PRO A 103 -24.43 -23.03 24.50
CA PRO A 103 -24.92 -23.51 25.81
C PRO A 103 -24.77 -22.48 26.94
N GLU A 104 -23.67 -21.73 26.95
CA GLU A 104 -23.38 -20.73 27.98
C GLU A 104 -24.37 -19.54 27.91
N LEU A 105 -24.67 -19.07 26.71
CA LEU A 105 -25.64 -17.99 26.48
C LEU A 105 -27.06 -18.44 26.84
N ARG A 106 -27.42 -19.68 26.48
CA ARG A 106 -28.70 -20.29 26.86
C ARG A 106 -28.86 -20.41 28.38
N ALA A 107 -27.80 -20.80 29.08
CA ALA A 107 -27.79 -20.86 30.54
C ALA A 107 -27.94 -19.46 31.15
N ALA A 108 -27.23 -18.46 30.63
CA ALA A 108 -27.34 -17.07 31.07
C ALA A 108 -28.75 -16.49 30.87
N TYR A 109 -29.40 -16.84 29.75
CA TYR A 109 -30.79 -16.46 29.46
C TYR A 109 -31.77 -17.07 30.47
N ARG A 110 -31.66 -18.39 30.71
CA ARG A 110 -32.51 -19.10 31.70
C ARG A 110 -32.30 -18.60 33.13
N ALA A 111 -31.07 -18.23 33.48
CA ALA A 111 -30.73 -17.63 34.77
C ALA A 111 -31.18 -16.16 34.91
N GLY A 112 -31.78 -15.57 33.87
CA GLY A 112 -32.21 -14.17 33.86
C GLY A 112 -31.08 -13.15 33.79
N ARG A 113 -29.83 -13.60 33.58
CA ARG A 113 -28.64 -12.74 33.41
C ARG A 113 -28.54 -12.16 32.00
N LEU A 114 -29.13 -12.79 31.01
CA LEU A 114 -29.25 -12.30 29.64
C LEU A 114 -30.72 -11.95 29.35
N LYS A 115 -30.97 -10.70 28.95
CA LYS A 115 -32.26 -10.21 28.48
C LYS A 115 -32.18 -9.93 26.99
N LEU A 116 -33.14 -10.44 26.23
CA LEU A 116 -33.17 -10.34 24.78
C LEU A 116 -34.40 -9.56 24.34
N TRP A 117 -34.21 -8.63 23.41
CA TRP A 117 -35.28 -7.89 22.76
C TRP A 117 -35.09 -7.89 21.24
N VAL A 118 -36.20 -7.87 20.52
CA VAL A 118 -36.23 -7.71 19.07
C VAL A 118 -36.90 -6.39 18.74
N LEU A 119 -36.27 -5.61 17.85
CA LEU A 119 -36.83 -4.35 17.37
C LEU A 119 -38.11 -4.61 16.58
N SER A 120 -39.19 -3.92 16.94
CA SER A 120 -40.47 -4.02 16.23
C SER A 120 -40.43 -3.28 14.88
N PRO A 121 -41.16 -3.76 13.86
CA PRO A 121 -41.35 -3.02 12.62
C PRO A 121 -41.98 -1.64 12.89
N GLY A 122 -41.46 -0.59 12.26
CA GLY A 122 -41.95 0.79 12.41
C GLY A 122 -41.33 1.59 13.57
N LEU A 123 -40.46 0.99 14.38
CA LEU A 123 -39.72 1.69 15.44
C LEU A 123 -38.85 2.83 14.91
N GLN A 124 -38.32 2.72 13.69
CA GLN A 124 -37.57 3.79 13.02
C GLN A 124 -38.39 5.09 12.93
N ALA A 125 -39.68 5.01 12.62
CA ALA A 125 -40.56 6.18 12.55
C ALA A 125 -40.81 6.79 13.94
N GLN A 126 -40.81 5.97 15.00
CA GLN A 126 -40.89 6.46 16.37
C GLN A 126 -39.59 7.17 16.78
N VAL A 127 -38.43 6.61 16.42
CA VAL A 127 -37.12 7.23 16.65
C VAL A 127 -37.01 8.56 15.90
N GLN A 128 -37.50 8.65 14.67
CA GLN A 128 -37.57 9.89 13.89
C GLN A 128 -38.39 10.99 14.58
N ARG A 129 -39.47 10.63 15.29
CA ARG A 129 -40.39 11.59 15.91
C ARG A 129 -40.04 11.95 17.35
N HIS A 130 -39.51 11.00 18.12
CA HIS A 130 -39.37 11.10 19.58
C HIS A 130 -37.97 10.73 20.10
N GLY A 131 -37.04 10.35 19.21
CA GLY A 131 -35.72 9.87 19.59
C GLY A 131 -35.75 8.47 20.23
N LEU A 132 -34.72 8.15 21.01
CA LEU A 132 -34.55 6.88 21.72
C LEU A 132 -35.35 6.78 23.02
N SER A 133 -35.88 7.87 23.56
CA SER A 133 -36.55 7.86 24.88
C SER A 133 -37.69 6.82 24.99
N PRO A 134 -38.61 6.67 24.00
CA PRO A 134 -39.66 5.65 24.08
C PRO A 134 -39.11 4.22 24.07
N LEU A 135 -38.06 3.97 23.30
CA LEU A 135 -37.40 2.67 23.25
C LEU A 135 -36.79 2.32 24.62
N VAL A 136 -36.07 3.27 25.23
CA VAL A 136 -35.44 3.07 26.54
C VAL A 136 -36.49 2.79 27.62
N GLN A 137 -37.58 3.56 27.65
CA GLN A 137 -38.68 3.34 28.62
C GLN A 137 -39.32 1.96 28.47
N GLU A 138 -39.51 1.49 27.22
CA GLU A 138 -40.05 0.17 26.96
C GLU A 138 -39.09 -0.95 27.38
N LEU A 139 -37.78 -0.79 27.13
CA LEU A 139 -36.76 -1.72 27.60
C LEU A 139 -36.75 -1.79 29.14
N GLU A 140 -36.83 -0.65 29.83
CA GLU A 140 -36.90 -0.59 31.30
C GLU A 140 -38.16 -1.29 31.84
N ARG A 141 -39.32 -1.01 31.25
CA ARG A 141 -40.60 -1.63 31.61
C ARG A 141 -40.58 -3.15 31.46
N THR A 142 -39.85 -3.66 30.46
CA THR A 142 -39.77 -5.08 30.13
C THR A 142 -38.59 -5.81 30.80
N GLY A 143 -37.75 -5.10 31.57
CA GLY A 143 -36.79 -5.71 32.49
C GLY A 143 -35.35 -5.21 32.39
N LEU A 144 -35.04 -4.17 31.61
CA LEU A 144 -33.72 -3.54 31.59
C LEU A 144 -33.46 -2.80 32.91
N GLN A 145 -32.52 -3.31 33.71
CA GLN A 145 -32.08 -2.66 34.96
C GLN A 145 -30.79 -1.85 34.76
N PRO A 146 -30.48 -0.85 35.61
CA PRO A 146 -29.26 -0.03 35.52
C PRO A 146 -27.95 -0.83 35.59
N GLN A 147 -27.99 -1.99 36.24
CA GLN A 147 -26.87 -2.93 36.37
C GLN A 147 -26.60 -3.75 35.10
N HIS A 148 -27.46 -3.69 34.08
CA HIS A 148 -27.22 -4.40 32.81
C HIS A 148 -26.26 -3.61 31.91
N ALA A 149 -25.35 -4.28 31.21
CA ALA A 149 -24.79 -3.71 29.98
C ALA A 149 -25.90 -3.68 28.91
N LEU A 150 -25.88 -2.71 27.99
CA LEU A 150 -26.89 -2.62 26.92
C LEU A 150 -26.22 -2.65 25.55
N TYR A 151 -26.41 -3.72 24.79
CA TYR A 151 -25.85 -3.89 23.46
C TYR A 151 -26.96 -3.80 22.41
N LEU A 152 -26.84 -2.85 21.49
CA LEU A 152 -27.71 -2.66 20.34
C LEU A 152 -26.98 -3.19 19.10
N CYS A 153 -27.20 -4.45 18.71
CA CYS A 153 -26.33 -5.17 17.77
C CYS A 153 -26.47 -4.74 16.30
N ASP A 154 -27.59 -4.11 15.93
CA ASP A 154 -27.83 -3.54 14.61
C ASP A 154 -28.45 -2.14 14.75
N ALA A 155 -27.61 -1.20 15.16
CA ALA A 155 -28.00 0.20 15.33
C ALA A 155 -28.22 0.92 13.98
N GLN A 156 -27.74 0.35 12.86
CA GLN A 156 -27.84 0.98 11.55
C GLN A 156 -29.30 1.20 11.14
N ASN A 157 -30.14 0.19 11.33
CA ASN A 157 -31.56 0.28 10.97
C ASN A 157 -32.29 1.37 11.77
N LEU A 158 -31.93 1.57 13.04
CA LEU A 158 -32.50 2.62 13.89
C LEU A 158 -32.08 4.03 13.47
N LEU A 159 -30.84 4.18 13.00
CA LEU A 159 -30.25 5.47 12.68
C LEU A 159 -30.42 5.88 11.22
N SER A 160 -30.73 4.91 10.35
CA SER A 160 -30.91 5.15 8.92
C SER A 160 -32.03 6.17 8.64
N GLY A 161 -31.81 7.08 7.68
CA GLY A 161 -32.81 8.07 7.25
C GLY A 161 -33.08 9.23 8.21
N LEU A 162 -32.35 9.35 9.32
CA LEU A 162 -32.45 10.50 10.23
C LEU A 162 -31.70 11.71 9.65
N ASN A 163 -32.26 12.91 9.82
CA ASN A 163 -31.59 14.16 9.47
C ASN A 163 -30.64 14.63 10.59
N VAL A 164 -29.81 15.65 10.31
CA VAL A 164 -28.78 16.15 11.24
C VAL A 164 -29.35 16.54 12.61
N ALA A 165 -30.52 17.19 12.66
CA ALA A 165 -31.14 17.62 13.92
C ALA A 165 -31.67 16.44 14.74
N GLN A 166 -32.32 15.47 14.08
CA GLN A 166 -32.80 14.24 14.72
C GLN A 166 -31.63 13.41 15.26
N LEU A 167 -30.52 13.37 14.53
CA LEU A 167 -29.32 12.68 14.92
C LEU A 167 -28.64 13.32 16.15
N ALA A 168 -28.56 14.65 16.19
CA ALA A 168 -28.07 15.37 17.38
C ALA A 168 -28.95 15.06 18.60
N HIS A 169 -30.28 15.08 18.44
CA HIS A 169 -31.20 14.75 19.51
C HIS A 169 -31.03 13.31 20.04
N VAL A 170 -30.87 12.34 19.14
CA VAL A 170 -30.58 10.93 19.49
C VAL A 170 -29.24 10.80 20.22
N SER A 171 -28.21 11.53 19.78
CA SER A 171 -26.89 11.55 20.42
C SER A 171 -26.94 12.08 21.86
N ASP A 172 -27.69 13.16 22.11
CA ASP A 172 -27.85 13.72 23.45
C ASP A 172 -28.55 12.75 24.40
N GLN A 173 -29.62 12.10 23.93
CA GLN A 173 -30.35 11.09 24.70
C GLN A 173 -29.46 9.87 25.01
N LEU A 174 -28.68 9.39 24.03
CA LEU A 174 -27.75 8.29 24.23
C LEU A 174 -26.66 8.66 25.26
N SER A 175 -26.12 9.89 25.17
CA SER A 175 -25.12 10.38 26.11
C SER A 175 -25.69 10.55 27.52
N ALA A 176 -26.94 10.96 27.66
CA ALA A 176 -27.65 11.00 28.94
C ALA A 176 -27.86 9.59 29.52
N LEU A 177 -28.29 8.64 28.69
CA LEU A 177 -28.46 7.24 29.06
C LEU A 177 -27.15 6.63 29.57
N CYS A 178 -26.05 6.82 28.84
CA CYS A 178 -24.75 6.28 29.25
C CYS A 178 -24.34 6.82 30.63
N ARG A 179 -24.48 8.14 30.87
CA ARG A 179 -24.14 8.78 32.16
C ARG A 179 -24.93 8.23 33.35
N GLN A 180 -26.16 7.77 33.13
CA GLN A 180 -27.01 7.22 34.19
C GLN A 180 -26.74 5.73 34.49
N ARG A 181 -25.95 5.04 33.67
CA ARG A 181 -25.70 3.60 33.78
C ARG A 181 -24.29 3.33 34.30
N GLN A 182 -24.15 2.28 35.11
CA GLN A 182 -22.85 1.83 35.62
C GLN A 182 -22.11 0.92 34.63
N ARG A 183 -22.82 0.34 33.66
CA ARG A 183 -22.30 -0.58 32.65
C ARG A 183 -22.37 0.02 31.24
N PRO A 184 -21.51 -0.44 30.31
CA PRO A 184 -21.40 0.15 28.99
C PRO A 184 -22.66 0.01 28.14
N VAL A 185 -22.83 0.98 27.25
CA VAL A 185 -23.82 0.95 26.17
C VAL A 185 -23.06 0.86 24.85
N VAL A 186 -23.29 -0.20 24.09
CA VAL A 186 -22.58 -0.49 22.84
C VAL A 186 -23.54 -0.45 21.67
N LEU A 187 -23.18 0.29 20.64
CA LEU A 187 -23.82 0.31 19.34
C LEU A 187 -23.00 -0.58 18.39
N GLY A 188 -23.58 -1.72 18.03
CA GLY A 188 -23.06 -2.61 17.00
C GLY A 188 -23.56 -2.18 15.62
N PHE A 189 -22.64 -2.17 14.66
CA PHE A 189 -22.93 -1.95 13.25
C PHE A 189 -22.42 -3.16 12.48
N THR A 190 -23.35 -3.95 11.93
CA THR A 190 -23.08 -4.97 10.91
C THR A 190 -22.80 -4.30 9.57
N PRO A 191 -22.08 -4.95 8.63
CA PRO A 191 -21.60 -4.30 7.42
C PRO A 191 -22.71 -3.55 6.70
N PRO A 192 -22.60 -2.22 6.53
CA PRO A 192 -23.50 -1.45 5.69
C PRO A 192 -23.33 -1.87 4.24
N LEU A 193 -24.40 -1.75 3.44
CA LEU A 193 -24.35 -1.88 1.97
C LEU A 193 -23.25 -1.00 1.31
N ASP A 194 -22.75 0.01 2.04
CA ASP A 194 -21.61 0.83 1.63
C ASP A 194 -20.80 1.35 2.86
N ALA A 195 -19.69 0.69 3.20
CA ALA A 195 -18.81 1.07 4.32
C ALA A 195 -18.20 2.48 4.17
N THR A 196 -18.05 2.95 2.93
CA THR A 196 -17.56 4.29 2.61
C THR A 196 -18.56 5.40 2.93
N ALA A 197 -19.86 5.09 3.04
CA ALA A 197 -20.90 6.05 3.43
C ALA A 197 -21.16 6.08 4.95
N LEU A 198 -21.04 4.93 5.64
CA LEU A 198 -21.38 4.82 7.05
C LEU A 198 -20.33 5.48 7.97
N LEU A 199 -19.04 5.36 7.69
CA LEU A 199 -18.00 5.97 8.54
C LEU A 199 -18.04 7.51 8.53
N PRO A 200 -18.22 8.22 7.39
CA PRO A 200 -18.47 9.65 7.39
C PRO A 200 -19.76 10.05 8.10
N THR A 201 -20.83 9.28 7.94
CA THR A 201 -22.08 9.51 8.68
C THR A 201 -21.85 9.31 10.17
N LEU A 202 -21.22 8.21 10.62
CA LEU A 202 -20.81 8.03 12.01
C LEU A 202 -19.91 9.17 12.48
N ARG A 203 -18.90 9.61 11.72
CA ARG A 203 -18.04 10.74 12.07
C ARG A 203 -18.85 12.05 12.25
N ASN A 204 -19.87 12.27 11.43
CA ASN A 204 -20.79 13.40 11.52
C ASN A 204 -21.81 13.25 12.68
N LEU A 205 -22.27 12.02 12.95
CA LEU A 205 -23.07 11.64 14.12
C LEU A 205 -22.26 11.82 15.42
N CYS A 206 -20.94 11.66 15.32
CA CYS A 206 -19.98 11.62 16.41
C CYS A 206 -19.30 12.96 16.66
N GLN A 207 -19.97 14.10 16.41
CA GLN A 207 -19.55 15.34 17.08
C GLN A 207 -19.53 15.19 18.63
N MET A 208 -20.08 14.09 19.19
CA MET A 208 -20.10 13.78 20.62
C MET A 208 -19.84 12.30 21.03
N SER A 209 -19.32 11.39 20.17
CA SER A 209 -18.92 10.04 20.62
C SER A 209 -17.39 9.87 20.60
N MET A 210 -16.84 9.43 21.73
CA MET A 210 -15.38 9.39 21.99
C MET A 210 -14.72 8.04 21.62
N HIS A 211 -15.51 7.03 21.23
CA HIS A 211 -15.02 5.65 21.08
C HIS A 211 -15.66 4.97 19.85
N ILE A 212 -14.89 4.91 18.76
CA ILE A 212 -15.27 4.25 17.50
C ILE A 212 -14.16 3.26 17.14
N ALA A 213 -14.53 1.99 17.02
CA ALA A 213 -13.65 0.92 16.58
C ALA A 213 -14.28 0.15 15.43
N THR A 214 -13.46 -0.19 14.43
CA THR A 214 -13.85 -0.98 13.27
C THR A 214 -12.99 -2.23 13.19
N LEU A 215 -13.61 -3.40 13.07
CA LEU A 215 -12.90 -4.65 12.82
C LEU A 215 -13.01 -4.99 11.33
N HIS A 216 -11.87 -5.34 10.73
CA HIS A 216 -11.76 -5.76 9.34
C HIS A 216 -11.20 -7.18 9.25
N ALA A 217 -11.77 -7.99 8.36
CA ALA A 217 -11.24 -9.29 7.96
C ALA A 217 -10.80 -9.24 6.49
N ASP A 218 -9.50 -9.13 6.26
CA ASP A 218 -8.89 -9.13 4.92
C ASP A 218 -8.26 -10.50 4.64
N ALA A 219 -8.92 -11.32 3.81
CA ALA A 219 -8.52 -12.69 3.46
C ALA A 219 -8.28 -13.59 4.70
N ASP A 220 -7.05 -13.63 5.22
CA ASP A 220 -6.62 -14.41 6.39
C ASP A 220 -6.14 -13.53 7.55
N ARG A 221 -6.46 -12.24 7.53
CA ARG A 221 -6.02 -11.27 8.53
C ARG A 221 -7.14 -10.52 9.18
N TRP A 222 -6.86 -10.12 10.41
CA TRP A 222 -7.74 -9.35 11.25
C TRP A 222 -7.05 -8.05 11.62
N ARG A 223 -7.77 -6.93 11.50
CA ARG A 223 -7.29 -5.61 11.93
C ARG A 223 -8.36 -4.88 12.71
N LEU A 224 -8.00 -4.38 13.88
CA LEU A 224 -8.80 -3.42 14.63
C LEU A 224 -8.34 -2.00 14.32
N SER A 225 -9.21 -1.18 13.75
CA SER A 225 -8.98 0.23 13.45
C SER A 225 -9.76 1.10 14.43
N LEU A 226 -9.06 1.93 15.20
CA LEU A 226 -9.63 2.91 16.12
C LEU A 226 -9.62 4.28 15.47
N ASP A 227 -10.79 4.81 15.11
CA ASP A 227 -10.91 6.17 14.59
C ASP A 227 -10.67 7.19 15.72
N ARG A 228 -11.30 6.95 16.86
CA ARG A 228 -11.15 7.71 18.11
C ARG A 228 -11.38 6.77 19.27
N TRP A 229 -10.48 6.74 20.25
CA TRP A 229 -10.61 5.87 21.42
C TRP A 229 -9.86 6.46 22.61
N GLY A 230 -10.49 6.51 23.78
CA GLY A 230 -9.80 6.84 25.04
C GLY A 230 -9.08 5.61 25.59
N SER A 231 -7.81 5.77 25.95
CA SER A 231 -7.04 4.79 26.73
C SER A 231 -6.60 5.39 28.06
N ASP A 232 -6.01 4.56 28.92
CA ASP A 232 -5.39 5.01 30.18
C ASP A 232 -4.22 5.99 29.93
N THR A 233 -3.63 5.93 28.74
CA THR A 233 -2.49 6.75 28.30
C THR A 233 -2.89 8.00 27.51
N GLY A 234 -4.17 8.18 27.17
CA GLY A 234 -4.68 9.35 26.46
C GLY A 234 -5.65 9.01 25.33
N ALA A 235 -6.02 10.01 24.53
CA ALA A 235 -6.88 9.79 23.38
C ALA A 235 -6.06 9.28 22.17
N LEU A 236 -6.46 8.15 21.62
CA LEU A 236 -5.96 7.56 20.39
C LEU A 236 -6.82 8.00 19.21
N PHE A 237 -6.16 8.30 18.10
CA PHE A 237 -6.81 8.68 16.85
C PHE A 237 -6.18 7.90 15.71
N GLN A 238 -7.01 7.41 14.79
CA GLN A 238 -6.58 6.71 13.57
C GLN A 238 -5.50 5.66 13.85
N THR A 239 -5.71 4.84 14.88
CA THR A 239 -4.74 3.83 15.34
C THR A 239 -5.21 2.45 14.93
N GLY A 240 -4.35 1.67 14.27
CA GLY A 240 -4.64 0.29 13.86
C GLY A 240 -3.86 -0.72 14.69
N PHE A 241 -4.45 -1.88 14.95
CA PHE A 241 -3.80 -3.04 15.58
C PHE A 241 -3.98 -4.28 14.69
N GLY A 242 -2.89 -5.01 14.47
CA GLY A 242 -2.96 -6.35 13.87
C GLY A 242 -3.46 -7.36 14.90
N LEU A 243 -4.29 -8.29 14.44
CA LEU A 243 -4.85 -9.33 15.27
C LEU A 243 -4.63 -10.71 14.63
N VAL A 244 -4.53 -11.71 15.48
CA VAL A 244 -4.52 -13.14 15.12
C VAL A 244 -5.70 -13.84 15.77
N GLN A 245 -6.24 -14.84 15.08
CA GLN A 245 -7.30 -15.68 15.63
C GLN A 245 -6.68 -16.90 16.30
N GLU A 246 -7.07 -17.16 17.55
CA GLU A 246 -6.61 -18.33 18.29
C GLU A 246 -7.34 -19.59 17.81
N ALA A 247 -6.60 -20.68 17.56
CA ALA A 247 -7.14 -21.89 16.96
C ALA A 247 -8.14 -22.65 17.86
N SER A 248 -7.99 -22.57 19.18
CA SER A 248 -8.82 -23.31 20.14
C SER A 248 -10.11 -22.59 20.52
N THR A 249 -10.06 -21.26 20.67
CA THR A 249 -11.19 -20.46 21.15
C THR A 249 -11.86 -19.68 20.03
N HIS A 250 -11.25 -19.62 18.84
CA HIS A 250 -11.63 -18.74 17.75
C HIS A 250 -11.66 -17.24 18.11
N ARG A 251 -11.09 -16.85 19.26
CA ARG A 251 -11.04 -15.46 19.72
C ARG A 251 -9.87 -14.71 19.11
N LEU A 252 -10.04 -13.39 18.98
CA LEU A 252 -9.02 -12.51 18.42
C LEU A 252 -8.10 -11.98 19.52
N THR A 253 -6.79 -11.99 19.24
CA THR A 253 -5.75 -11.47 20.12
C THR A 253 -4.83 -10.55 19.34
N ALA A 254 -4.40 -9.44 19.95
CA ALA A 254 -3.44 -8.53 19.34
C ALA A 254 -2.08 -9.19 19.13
N ASP A 255 -1.50 -9.02 17.93
CA ASP A 255 -0.19 -9.58 17.57
C ASP A 255 0.99 -8.66 17.95
N GLY A 256 0.69 -7.54 18.61
CA GLY A 256 1.66 -6.52 19.00
C GLY A 256 1.98 -5.49 17.92
N THR A 257 1.36 -5.58 16.74
CA THR A 257 1.53 -4.56 15.69
C THR A 257 0.60 -3.38 15.90
N ARG A 258 1.15 -2.18 15.68
CA ARG A 258 0.43 -0.92 15.79
C ARG A 258 0.76 0.00 14.62
N THR A 259 -0.26 0.53 13.98
CA THR A 259 -0.14 1.56 12.95
C THR A 259 -0.85 2.85 13.36
N GLN A 260 -0.46 3.99 12.81
CA GLN A 260 -1.08 5.28 13.09
C GLN A 260 -1.21 6.15 11.84
N GLY A 261 -2.27 6.97 11.80
CA GLY A 261 -2.49 7.99 10.79
C GLY A 261 -3.49 7.58 9.71
N ALA A 262 -3.96 8.57 8.94
CA ALA A 262 -4.87 8.35 7.82
C ALA A 262 -4.22 7.50 6.72
N THR A 263 -2.93 7.75 6.47
CA THR A 263 -2.05 6.82 5.77
C THR A 263 -1.37 5.98 6.85
N PRO A 264 -1.63 4.67 6.94
CA PRO A 264 -1.14 3.87 8.05
C PRO A 264 0.38 3.78 8.04
N GLU A 265 1.02 4.40 9.02
CA GLU A 265 2.45 4.24 9.29
C GLU A 265 2.64 3.26 10.45
N LEU A 266 3.65 2.40 10.35
CA LEU A 266 4.00 1.45 11.40
C LEU A 266 4.65 2.20 12.57
N VAL A 267 4.09 2.00 13.77
CA VAL A 267 4.60 2.56 15.02
C VAL A 267 5.41 1.50 15.78
N THR A 268 4.87 0.28 15.88
CA THR A 268 5.58 -0.83 16.53
C THR A 268 5.15 -2.17 15.94
N ALA A 269 6.09 -3.10 15.90
CA ALA A 269 5.88 -4.52 15.67
C ALA A 269 7.06 -5.31 16.22
N ALA A 270 6.83 -6.57 16.63
CA ALA A 270 7.86 -7.42 17.23
C ALA A 270 9.05 -7.66 16.31
N ASP A 271 8.79 -7.82 15.01
CA ASP A 271 9.77 -8.13 13.97
C ASP A 271 10.14 -6.92 13.11
N GLN A 272 9.82 -5.68 13.54
CA GLN A 272 10.01 -4.48 12.72
C GLN A 272 11.45 -4.30 12.21
N TRP A 273 12.45 -4.67 13.03
CA TRP A 273 13.87 -4.57 12.70
C TRP A 273 14.44 -5.84 12.03
N GLY A 274 13.63 -6.89 11.89
CA GLY A 274 14.03 -8.13 11.24
C GLY A 274 14.27 -7.93 9.74
N VAL A 275 15.35 -8.51 9.23
CA VAL A 275 15.62 -8.58 7.80
C VAL A 275 15.75 -10.04 7.40
N LEU A 276 14.91 -10.44 6.45
CA LEU A 276 14.94 -11.75 5.79
C LEU A 276 15.54 -11.56 4.41
N ALA A 277 16.76 -12.03 4.20
CA ALA A 277 17.52 -11.79 2.98
C ALA A 277 17.86 -13.08 2.24
N THR A 278 17.80 -13.06 0.91
CA THR A 278 18.39 -14.14 0.09
C THR A 278 19.91 -14.03 0.12
N ARG A 279 20.62 -15.16 0.07
CA ARG A 279 22.09 -15.18 0.00
C ARG A 279 22.62 -14.36 -1.17
N ALA A 280 21.99 -14.46 -2.33
CA ALA A 280 22.33 -13.71 -3.54
C ALA A 280 22.19 -12.19 -3.37
N SER A 281 21.31 -11.72 -2.47
CA SER A 281 21.13 -10.28 -2.21
C SER A 281 22.25 -9.66 -1.35
N VAL A 282 23.03 -10.48 -0.63
CA VAL A 282 24.10 -10.04 0.27
C VAL A 282 25.47 -10.63 -0.09
N GLU A 283 25.57 -11.28 -1.25
CA GLU A 283 26.79 -11.93 -1.71
C GLU A 283 27.95 -10.93 -1.81
N GLY A 284 29.12 -11.37 -1.34
CA GLY A 284 30.36 -10.59 -1.33
C GLY A 284 30.38 -9.39 -0.38
N GLN A 285 29.31 -9.15 0.41
CA GLN A 285 29.26 -8.04 1.36
C GLN A 285 29.91 -8.42 2.69
N ARG A 286 30.58 -7.44 3.32
CA ARG A 286 31.12 -7.55 4.69
C ARG A 286 30.27 -6.74 5.65
N GLY A 287 30.24 -7.15 6.93
CA GLY A 287 29.51 -6.43 7.97
C GLY A 287 28.00 -6.59 7.92
N ILE A 288 27.51 -7.74 7.43
CA ILE A 288 26.08 -8.08 7.50
C ILE A 288 25.68 -8.18 8.98
N PRO A 289 24.62 -7.47 9.44
CA PRO A 289 24.20 -7.54 10.83
C PRO A 289 23.80 -8.96 11.24
N GLY A 290 24.25 -9.40 12.44
CA GLY A 290 24.03 -10.78 12.89
C GLY A 290 22.58 -11.17 13.18
N HIS A 291 21.67 -10.21 13.29
CA HIS A 291 20.23 -10.45 13.44
C HIS A 291 19.50 -10.68 12.10
N TRP A 292 20.20 -10.57 10.96
CA TRP A 292 19.61 -10.86 9.66
C TRP A 292 19.46 -12.37 9.47
N ARG A 293 18.30 -12.80 9.01
CA ARG A 293 18.06 -14.18 8.61
C ARG A 293 18.37 -14.32 7.13
N ILE A 294 19.44 -15.06 6.81
CA ILE A 294 19.85 -15.31 5.43
C ILE A 294 19.36 -16.69 5.00
N VAL A 295 18.67 -16.76 3.87
CA VAL A 295 18.18 -18.01 3.26
C VAL A 295 18.77 -18.21 1.86
N ASP A 296 18.75 -19.43 1.35
CA ASP A 296 19.42 -19.76 0.10
C ASP A 296 18.52 -19.52 -1.13
N GLY A 297 17.24 -19.94 -1.06
CA GLY A 297 16.29 -19.85 -2.17
C GLY A 297 15.14 -18.86 -1.97
N LEU A 298 14.36 -18.64 -3.03
CA LEU A 298 13.10 -17.88 -2.97
C LEU A 298 12.00 -18.63 -2.22
N GLU A 299 11.95 -19.96 -2.36
CA GLU A 299 10.98 -20.80 -1.66
C GLU A 299 11.17 -20.69 -0.13
N ASP A 300 12.42 -20.63 0.32
CA ASP A 300 12.74 -20.41 1.74
C ASP A 300 12.29 -19.02 2.23
N ILE A 301 12.27 -18.01 1.35
CA ILE A 301 11.72 -16.68 1.68
C ILE A 301 10.23 -16.80 1.94
N GLU A 302 9.48 -17.54 1.12
CA GLU A 302 8.03 -17.72 1.30
C GLU A 302 7.72 -18.38 2.65
N VAL A 303 8.44 -19.46 2.97
CA VAL A 303 8.27 -20.19 4.23
C VAL A 303 8.65 -19.31 5.43
N ALA A 304 9.80 -18.64 5.37
CA ALA A 304 10.25 -17.80 6.49
C ALA A 304 9.41 -16.52 6.66
N ALA A 305 8.88 -15.97 5.57
CA ALA A 305 8.02 -14.78 5.60
C ALA A 305 6.62 -15.08 6.12
N ALA A 306 6.17 -16.34 6.14
CA ALA A 306 4.81 -16.72 6.56
C ALA A 306 4.42 -16.15 7.94
N THR A 307 5.38 -16.08 8.87
CA THR A 307 5.21 -15.55 10.22
C THR A 307 5.61 -14.08 10.37
N CYS A 308 6.17 -13.45 9.33
CA CYS A 308 6.59 -12.06 9.37
C CYS A 308 5.40 -11.12 9.24
N VAL A 309 5.42 -10.04 10.04
CA VAL A 309 4.37 -9.01 10.06
C VAL A 309 4.92 -7.68 9.57
N ALA A 310 6.06 -7.25 10.10
CA ALA A 310 6.69 -5.99 9.75
C ALA A 310 8.16 -6.12 9.33
N SER A 311 8.70 -7.33 9.21
CA SER A 311 10.07 -7.54 8.72
C SER A 311 10.30 -6.95 7.32
N THR A 312 11.56 -6.73 6.98
CA THR A 312 11.99 -6.39 5.62
C THR A 312 12.47 -7.64 4.90
N VAL A 313 11.83 -7.98 3.79
CA VAL A 313 12.27 -9.02 2.87
C VAL A 313 13.19 -8.40 1.82
N LEU A 314 14.43 -8.87 1.74
CA LEU A 314 15.44 -8.42 0.78
C LEU A 314 15.76 -9.55 -0.20
N ILE A 315 15.30 -9.41 -1.43
CA ILE A 315 15.58 -10.37 -2.51
C ILE A 315 16.48 -9.73 -3.56
N ASP A 316 17.22 -10.55 -4.28
CA ASP A 316 17.98 -10.09 -5.44
C ASP A 316 17.09 -10.00 -6.69
N ALA A 317 17.45 -9.12 -7.62
CA ALA A 317 16.79 -8.96 -8.91
C ALA A 317 17.12 -10.11 -9.89
N GLY A 318 18.25 -10.81 -9.68
CA GLY A 318 18.72 -11.87 -10.56
C GLY A 318 19.15 -11.38 -11.95
N SER A 319 19.12 -12.30 -12.92
CA SER A 319 19.31 -12.02 -14.34
C SER A 319 17.98 -11.70 -15.04
N ALA A 320 18.02 -11.30 -16.31
CA ALA A 320 16.81 -10.99 -17.07
C ALA A 320 15.84 -12.20 -17.20
N GLY A 321 16.35 -13.43 -17.15
CA GLY A 321 15.53 -14.64 -17.18
C GLY A 321 14.82 -14.95 -15.86
N ASP A 322 15.32 -14.40 -14.74
CA ASP A 322 14.79 -14.69 -13.41
C ASP A 322 13.62 -13.77 -13.03
N PHE A 323 13.36 -12.73 -13.82
CA PHE A 323 12.38 -11.69 -13.52
C PHE A 323 11.00 -12.26 -13.16
N GLU A 324 10.49 -13.23 -13.92
CA GLU A 324 9.15 -13.80 -13.67
C GLU A 324 9.06 -14.44 -12.29
N SER A 325 10.08 -15.21 -11.88
CA SER A 325 10.13 -15.86 -10.56
C SER A 325 10.10 -14.83 -9.41
N ARG A 326 10.88 -13.74 -9.54
CA ARG A 326 10.95 -12.66 -8.56
C ARG A 326 9.65 -11.87 -8.49
N ALA A 327 9.07 -11.57 -9.65
CA ALA A 327 7.79 -10.87 -9.77
C ALA A 327 6.64 -11.65 -9.12
N ARG A 328 6.58 -12.98 -9.34
CA ARG A 328 5.57 -13.85 -8.70
C ARG A 328 5.72 -13.88 -7.18
N LEU A 329 6.95 -14.00 -6.68
CA LEU A 329 7.21 -13.96 -5.24
C LEU A 329 6.76 -12.63 -4.62
N VAL A 330 7.12 -11.49 -5.21
CA VAL A 330 6.73 -10.16 -4.72
C VAL A 330 5.21 -10.03 -4.63
N HIS A 331 4.50 -10.46 -5.69
CA HIS A 331 3.04 -10.43 -5.75
C HIS A 331 2.41 -11.35 -4.71
N HIS A 332 2.90 -12.59 -4.60
CA HIS A 332 2.41 -13.55 -3.63
C HIS A 332 2.63 -13.06 -2.18
N LEU A 333 3.82 -12.55 -1.87
CA LEU A 333 4.10 -11.96 -0.56
C LEU A 333 3.21 -10.76 -0.29
N ARG A 334 2.99 -9.87 -1.26
CA ARG A 334 2.14 -8.69 -1.04
C ARG A 334 0.68 -9.05 -0.76
N LEU A 335 0.15 -10.08 -1.41
CA LEU A 335 -1.23 -10.53 -1.18
C LEU A 335 -1.36 -11.34 0.10
N SER A 336 -0.36 -12.18 0.41
CA SER A 336 -0.42 -13.05 1.59
C SER A 336 0.05 -12.35 2.87
N ARG A 337 0.87 -11.29 2.81
CA ARG A 337 1.55 -10.64 3.97
C ARG A 337 1.04 -9.23 4.25
N PRO A 338 1.14 -8.72 5.50
CA PRO A 338 0.44 -7.49 5.84
C PRO A 338 1.11 -6.30 5.15
N PRO A 339 0.38 -5.18 4.96
CA PRO A 339 0.94 -3.96 4.40
C PRO A 339 2.24 -3.47 5.05
N THR A 340 2.43 -3.78 6.33
CA THR A 340 3.61 -3.44 7.14
C THR A 340 4.86 -4.24 6.77
N LEU A 341 4.75 -5.33 6.00
CA LEU A 341 5.90 -6.07 5.47
C LEU A 341 6.52 -5.28 4.31
N LYS A 342 7.82 -4.99 4.42
CA LYS A 342 8.58 -4.30 3.37
C LYS A 342 9.18 -5.33 2.44
N ILE A 343 9.03 -5.14 1.13
CA ILE A 343 9.61 -6.02 0.12
C ILE A 343 10.59 -5.19 -0.71
N VAL A 344 11.88 -5.49 -0.61
CA VAL A 344 12.95 -4.75 -1.28
C VAL A 344 13.65 -5.68 -2.28
N VAL A 345 13.73 -5.22 -3.53
CA VAL A 345 14.44 -5.94 -4.60
C VAL A 345 15.75 -5.21 -4.88
N ARG A 346 16.88 -5.91 -4.75
CA ARG A 346 18.22 -5.33 -4.96
C ARG A 346 18.84 -5.85 -6.26
N GLU A 347 19.36 -4.96 -7.08
CA GLU A 347 20.18 -5.35 -8.23
C GLU A 347 21.55 -5.88 -7.79
N ASN A 348 21.92 -7.10 -8.23
CA ASN A 348 23.22 -7.72 -7.95
C ASN A 348 24.02 -7.97 -9.25
N LEU A 349 23.48 -8.79 -10.16
CA LEU A 349 24.15 -9.26 -11.37
C LEU A 349 24.04 -8.22 -12.49
N GLY A 350 22.80 -7.85 -12.85
CA GLY A 350 22.49 -6.90 -13.92
C GLY A 350 21.60 -5.74 -13.47
N LYS A 351 21.53 -4.70 -14.31
CA LYS A 351 20.58 -3.60 -14.14
C LYS A 351 19.20 -4.04 -14.61
N LEU A 352 18.17 -3.76 -13.82
CA LEU A 352 16.79 -3.92 -14.22
C LEU A 352 16.45 -2.91 -15.32
N ARG A 353 15.58 -3.32 -16.23
CA ARG A 353 14.99 -2.38 -17.19
C ARG A 353 13.92 -1.59 -16.47
N THR A 354 13.66 -0.37 -16.94
CA THR A 354 12.67 0.52 -16.34
C THR A 354 11.28 -0.11 -16.24
N HIS A 355 10.81 -0.85 -17.25
CA HIS A 355 9.51 -1.53 -17.14
C HIS A 355 9.50 -2.63 -16.08
N SER A 356 10.59 -3.40 -15.95
CA SER A 356 10.71 -4.48 -14.95
C SER A 356 10.72 -3.91 -13.53
N GLU A 357 11.43 -2.81 -13.31
CA GLU A 357 11.42 -2.06 -12.06
C GLU A 357 10.00 -1.57 -11.71
N GLN A 358 9.32 -0.91 -12.66
CA GLN A 358 7.97 -0.40 -12.45
C GLN A 358 6.95 -1.53 -12.22
N ALA A 359 7.11 -2.66 -12.91
CA ALA A 359 6.32 -3.85 -12.69
C ALA A 359 6.47 -4.40 -11.27
N LEU A 360 7.70 -4.49 -10.73
CA LEU A 360 7.92 -4.95 -9.36
C LEU A 360 7.25 -4.04 -8.34
N LEU A 361 7.36 -2.72 -8.52
CA LEU A 361 6.70 -1.74 -7.66
C LEU A 361 5.16 -1.86 -7.72
N GLN A 362 4.61 -2.11 -8.92
CA GLN A 362 3.17 -2.33 -9.07
C GLN A 362 2.69 -3.64 -8.45
N LEU A 363 3.50 -4.71 -8.54
CA LEU A 363 3.20 -6.01 -7.96
C LEU A 363 3.31 -6.02 -6.43
N GLY A 364 3.88 -4.96 -5.83
CA GLY A 364 3.88 -4.78 -4.37
C GLY A 364 5.24 -4.59 -3.73
N ALA A 365 6.32 -4.47 -4.50
CA ALA A 365 7.63 -4.10 -3.95
C ALA A 365 7.55 -2.71 -3.29
N SER A 366 8.13 -2.59 -2.11
CA SER A 366 8.28 -1.33 -1.39
C SER A 366 9.36 -0.45 -2.03
N ALA A 367 10.46 -1.06 -2.49
CA ALA A 367 11.55 -0.36 -3.14
C ALA A 367 12.36 -1.30 -4.07
N VAL A 368 12.97 -0.71 -5.08
CA VAL A 368 14.02 -1.33 -5.89
C VAL A 368 15.33 -0.59 -5.64
N VAL A 369 16.38 -1.31 -5.26
CA VAL A 369 17.69 -0.74 -4.94
C VAL A 369 18.67 -1.05 -6.06
N TYR A 370 19.21 0.01 -6.67
CA TYR A 370 20.14 -0.10 -7.78
C TYR A 370 21.51 -0.64 -7.37
N LYS A 371 22.20 -1.23 -8.34
CA LYS A 371 23.50 -1.88 -8.16
C LYS A 371 24.58 -0.93 -7.65
N GLU A 372 24.52 0.35 -8.03
CA GLU A 372 25.46 1.39 -7.63
C GLU A 372 25.36 1.75 -6.14
N VAL A 373 24.25 1.38 -5.48
CA VAL A 373 24.06 1.65 -4.06
C VAL A 373 24.92 0.70 -3.24
N GLY A 374 25.96 1.25 -2.61
CA GLY A 374 26.83 0.50 -1.70
C GLY A 374 26.10 -0.03 -0.47
N PHE A 375 26.63 -1.08 0.16
CA PHE A 375 25.97 -1.79 1.25
C PHE A 375 25.65 -0.90 2.46
N SER A 376 26.55 -0.01 2.86
CA SER A 376 26.27 0.95 3.95
C SER A 376 25.06 1.84 3.67
N ARG A 377 24.88 2.27 2.42
CA ARG A 377 23.73 3.07 2.01
C ARG A 377 22.46 2.22 1.94
N LEU A 378 22.57 0.96 1.50
CA LEU A 378 21.45 0.00 1.58
C LEU A 378 20.96 -0.15 3.02
N LEU A 379 21.85 -0.34 4.00
CA LEU A 379 21.46 -0.45 5.42
C LEU A 379 20.67 0.77 5.89
N GLN A 380 21.10 1.98 5.51
CA GLN A 380 20.36 3.20 5.81
C GLN A 380 18.99 3.24 5.13
N LEU A 381 18.90 2.86 3.85
CA LEU A 381 17.61 2.79 3.15
C LEU A 381 16.65 1.81 3.82
N LEU A 382 17.14 0.65 4.31
CA LEU A 382 16.31 -0.32 5.03
C LEU A 382 15.81 0.22 6.38
N GLN A 383 16.58 1.08 7.04
CA GLN A 383 16.17 1.77 8.26
C GLN A 383 15.12 2.84 7.96
N ASP A 384 15.30 3.62 6.90
CA ASP A 384 14.40 4.71 6.52
C ASP A 384 12.98 4.21 6.14
N ILE A 385 12.89 3.02 5.54
CA ILE A 385 11.59 2.41 5.16
C ILE A 385 10.93 1.63 6.29
N ASN A 386 11.53 1.54 7.48
CA ASN A 386 11.08 0.63 8.53
C ASN A 386 9.64 0.93 8.99
N ALA A 387 9.31 2.22 9.15
CA ALA A 387 7.99 2.68 9.58
C ALA A 387 6.94 2.70 8.45
N GLN A 388 7.30 2.36 7.22
CA GLN A 388 6.37 2.46 6.08
C GLN A 388 5.42 1.27 6.04
N SER A 389 4.15 1.54 5.70
CA SER A 389 3.21 0.50 5.26
C SER A 389 2.84 0.70 3.81
N HIS A 390 2.66 -0.40 3.08
CA HIS A 390 2.23 -0.37 1.70
C HIS A 390 0.76 0.03 1.58
N THR A 391 0.47 1.10 0.86
CA THR A 391 -0.89 1.68 0.77
C THR A 391 -1.57 1.42 -0.57
N ARG A 392 -0.78 1.09 -1.61
CA ARG A 392 -1.32 0.82 -2.94
C ARG A 392 -2.05 -0.52 -2.93
N LYS A 393 -3.22 -0.56 -3.56
CA LYS A 393 -3.93 -1.82 -3.80
C LYS A 393 -3.27 -2.55 -4.96
N VAL A 394 -2.99 -3.83 -4.78
CA VAL A 394 -2.47 -4.72 -5.81
C VAL A 394 -3.60 -5.60 -6.30
N HIS A 395 -3.68 -5.80 -7.61
CA HIS A 395 -4.70 -6.64 -8.21
C HIS A 395 -4.45 -8.13 -7.82
N PRO A 396 -5.48 -8.90 -7.43
CA PRO A 396 -5.31 -10.28 -6.97
C PRO A 396 -4.84 -11.24 -8.07
N ASP A 397 -5.21 -10.99 -9.33
CA ASP A 397 -4.68 -11.73 -10.48
C ASP A 397 -3.32 -11.15 -10.92
N TYR A 398 -2.29 -12.00 -10.89
CA TYR A 398 -0.92 -11.68 -11.31
C TYR A 398 -0.83 -11.20 -12.76
N ALA A 399 -1.53 -11.87 -13.69
CA ALA A 399 -1.44 -11.53 -15.10
C ALA A 399 -1.99 -10.13 -15.36
N GLN A 400 -3.15 -9.82 -14.77
CA GLN A 400 -3.76 -8.48 -14.85
C GLN A 400 -2.95 -7.40 -14.12
N ALA A 401 -2.30 -7.73 -13.01
CA ALA A 401 -1.41 -6.80 -12.31
C ALA A 401 -0.19 -6.39 -13.15
N LEU A 402 0.23 -7.26 -14.07
CA LEU A 402 1.47 -7.12 -14.85
C LEU A 402 1.25 -6.69 -16.31
N ASP A 403 0.09 -6.96 -16.90
CA ASP A 403 -0.20 -6.83 -18.34
C ASP A 403 0.24 -5.49 -18.93
N SER A 404 -0.08 -4.39 -18.25
CA SER A 404 0.25 -3.04 -18.73
C SER A 404 1.74 -2.68 -18.69
N PHE A 405 2.57 -3.45 -17.99
CA PHE A 405 4.02 -3.20 -17.87
C PHE A 405 4.86 -4.08 -18.78
N MET A 406 4.28 -5.14 -19.35
CA MET A 406 5.02 -6.05 -20.21
C MET A 406 5.17 -5.47 -21.61
N PRO A 407 6.38 -5.58 -22.20
CA PRO A 407 6.55 -5.22 -23.60
C PRO A 407 5.67 -6.11 -24.47
N PRO A 408 5.18 -5.59 -25.61
CA PRO A 408 4.53 -6.44 -26.61
C PRO A 408 5.54 -7.45 -27.16
N ARG A 409 5.06 -8.62 -27.58
CA ARG A 409 5.92 -9.70 -28.11
C ARG A 409 6.52 -9.36 -29.48
N GLU A 410 5.99 -8.33 -30.15
CA GLU A 410 6.56 -7.81 -31.37
C GLU A 410 7.93 -7.17 -31.15
N ARG A 411 8.83 -7.41 -32.09
CA ARG A 411 10.18 -6.85 -32.11
C ARG A 411 10.62 -6.59 -33.54
N GLY A 412 11.55 -5.65 -33.70
CA GLY A 412 12.23 -5.38 -34.96
C GLY A 412 11.37 -4.68 -35.99
N TYR A 413 11.65 -4.94 -37.27
CA TYR A 413 10.98 -4.26 -38.37
C TYR A 413 9.48 -4.57 -38.39
N GLN A 414 8.66 -3.53 -38.47
CA GLN A 414 7.22 -3.63 -38.67
C GLN A 414 6.82 -2.80 -39.88
N ALA A 415 5.87 -3.29 -40.68
CA ALA A 415 5.27 -2.50 -41.75
C ALA A 415 4.72 -1.17 -41.17
N PRO A 416 4.84 -0.03 -41.87
CA PRO A 416 4.55 1.29 -41.29
C PRO A 416 3.16 1.42 -40.66
N GLY A 417 2.13 0.86 -41.30
CA GLY A 417 0.77 0.87 -40.75
C GLY A 417 0.63 0.06 -39.45
N ARG A 418 1.29 -1.10 -39.38
CA ARG A 418 1.35 -1.94 -38.17
C ARG A 418 2.15 -1.26 -37.08
N PHE A 419 3.29 -0.65 -37.41
CA PHE A 419 4.11 0.13 -36.48
C PHE A 419 3.29 1.22 -35.79
N CYS A 420 2.59 2.08 -36.55
CA CYS A 420 1.77 3.14 -35.96
C CYS A 420 0.65 2.60 -35.06
N THR A 421 0.05 1.46 -35.44
CA THR A 421 -1.00 0.81 -34.64
C THR A 421 -0.44 0.28 -33.32
N LEU A 422 0.70 -0.42 -33.36
CA LEU A 422 1.37 -0.95 -32.18
C LEU A 422 1.80 0.17 -31.23
N VAL A 423 2.44 1.23 -31.75
CA VAL A 423 2.90 2.37 -30.94
C VAL A 423 1.73 3.07 -30.24
N ARG A 424 0.61 3.30 -30.94
CA ARG A 424 -0.58 3.90 -30.33
C ARG A 424 -1.20 3.00 -29.26
N GLY A 425 -1.36 1.71 -29.57
CA GLY A 425 -1.88 0.75 -28.60
C GLY A 425 -1.01 0.65 -27.35
N MET A 426 0.31 0.73 -27.48
CA MET A 426 1.23 0.80 -26.33
C MET A 426 1.04 2.07 -25.51
N LEU A 427 0.99 3.24 -26.15
CA LEU A 427 0.74 4.51 -25.45
C LEU A 427 -0.61 4.54 -24.72
N ASP A 428 -1.65 3.96 -25.32
CA ASP A 428 -2.97 3.88 -24.71
C ASP A 428 -2.95 2.96 -23.49
N ARG A 429 -2.28 1.80 -23.59
CA ARG A 429 -2.16 0.83 -22.48
C ARG A 429 -1.37 1.36 -21.29
N THR A 430 -0.33 2.15 -21.54
CA THR A 430 0.62 2.59 -20.51
C THR A 430 0.32 3.99 -19.95
N HIS A 431 -0.66 4.69 -20.50
CA HIS A 431 -1.00 6.06 -20.17
C HIS A 431 -1.22 6.27 -18.66
N ASP A 432 -2.09 5.47 -18.05
CA ASP A 432 -2.52 5.65 -16.65
C ASP A 432 -1.43 5.29 -15.63
N ILE A 433 -0.41 4.57 -16.09
CA ILE A 433 0.71 4.10 -15.27
C ILE A 433 1.90 5.06 -15.35
N GLY A 434 1.94 5.95 -16.35
CA GLY A 434 3.02 6.91 -16.54
C GLY A 434 4.33 6.27 -17.04
N LEU A 435 4.27 5.10 -17.67
CA LEU A 435 5.46 4.46 -18.24
C LEU A 435 5.89 5.23 -19.50
N SER A 436 7.05 5.90 -19.43
CA SER A 436 7.55 6.72 -20.53
C SER A 436 8.17 5.86 -21.64
N HIS A 437 7.96 6.27 -22.89
CA HIS A 437 8.52 5.63 -24.07
C HIS A 437 9.31 6.66 -24.88
N SER A 438 10.12 6.19 -25.84
CA SER A 438 10.86 7.09 -26.73
C SER A 438 10.62 6.72 -28.19
N LEU A 439 10.35 7.71 -29.03
CA LEU A 439 10.32 7.57 -30.48
C LEU A 439 11.38 8.47 -31.10
N VAL A 440 12.21 7.89 -31.94
CA VAL A 440 13.31 8.56 -32.64
C VAL A 440 13.06 8.49 -34.13
N ARG A 441 13.08 9.64 -34.81
CA ARG A 441 13.13 9.77 -36.26
C ARG A 441 14.56 10.07 -36.69
N LEU A 442 15.15 9.15 -37.45
CA LEU A 442 16.52 9.21 -37.95
C LEU A 442 16.49 9.50 -39.45
N ASN A 443 16.89 10.70 -39.86
CA ASN A 443 16.90 11.07 -41.28
C ASN A 443 18.08 10.42 -41.98
N MET A 444 17.80 9.78 -43.11
CA MET A 444 18.79 9.05 -43.90
C MET A 444 19.81 9.99 -44.54
N LEU A 445 20.93 9.41 -44.98
CA LEU A 445 21.91 10.06 -45.85
C LEU A 445 21.51 9.90 -47.32
N ASP A 446 21.59 10.98 -48.12
CA ASP A 446 21.14 11.05 -49.52
C ASP A 446 21.68 9.94 -50.45
N ARG A 447 22.79 9.27 -50.08
CA ARG A 447 23.43 8.21 -50.88
C ARG A 447 23.28 6.81 -50.31
N MET A 448 22.56 6.63 -49.20
CA MET A 448 22.46 5.33 -48.56
C MET A 448 21.09 4.69 -48.77
N PRO A 449 21.03 3.45 -49.28
CA PRO A 449 19.75 2.74 -49.39
C PRO A 449 19.19 2.41 -48.00
N HIS A 450 17.88 2.60 -47.83
CA HIS A 450 17.12 2.27 -46.61
C HIS A 450 17.38 0.84 -46.13
N LEU A 451 17.53 -0.09 -47.06
CA LEU A 451 17.74 -1.50 -46.74
C LEU A 451 19.05 -1.75 -45.98
N ASP A 452 20.12 -0.98 -46.24
CA ASP A 452 21.40 -1.14 -45.55
C ASP A 452 21.31 -0.62 -44.11
N ALA A 453 20.66 0.52 -43.89
CA ALA A 453 20.40 1.01 -42.54
C ALA A 453 19.46 0.09 -41.76
N LEU A 454 18.41 -0.45 -42.40
CA LEU A 454 17.49 -1.41 -41.78
C LEU A 454 18.18 -2.75 -41.44
N ARG A 455 19.13 -3.20 -42.27
CA ARG A 455 19.95 -4.38 -41.98
C ARG A 455 20.93 -4.15 -40.84
N ALA A 456 21.38 -2.92 -40.65
CA ALA A 456 22.21 -2.55 -39.51
C ALA A 456 21.42 -2.46 -38.19
N CYS A 457 20.08 -2.46 -38.23
CA CYS A 457 19.23 -2.53 -37.05
C CYS A 457 19.13 -3.95 -36.50
N HIS A 458 19.58 -4.16 -35.27
CA HIS A 458 19.41 -5.39 -34.51
C HIS A 458 18.66 -5.13 -33.20
N THR A 459 17.39 -5.52 -33.16
CA THR A 459 16.59 -5.51 -31.94
C THR A 459 16.57 -6.91 -31.35
N SER A 460 17.22 -7.11 -30.20
CA SER A 460 17.16 -8.36 -29.44
C SER A 460 16.00 -8.41 -28.44
N ARG A 461 15.22 -7.33 -28.34
CA ARG A 461 14.26 -7.09 -27.26
C ARG A 461 12.85 -6.92 -27.80
N ASP A 462 11.91 -7.55 -27.12
CA ASP A 462 10.47 -7.35 -27.31
C ASP A 462 10.09 -5.90 -26.96
N GLY A 463 9.23 -5.29 -27.77
CA GLY A 463 8.82 -3.90 -27.65
C GLY A 463 9.71 -2.87 -28.34
N ASP A 464 10.93 -3.23 -28.74
CA ASP A 464 11.77 -2.37 -29.58
C ASP A 464 11.41 -2.59 -31.05
N LEU A 465 10.80 -1.57 -31.66
CA LEU A 465 10.26 -1.63 -33.01
C LEU A 465 10.95 -0.61 -33.90
N PHE A 466 11.06 -0.91 -35.18
CA PHE A 466 11.49 0.07 -36.16
C PHE A 466 10.73 -0.05 -37.49
N THR A 467 10.64 1.05 -38.21
CA THR A 467 10.04 1.13 -39.56
C THR A 467 10.76 2.20 -40.37
N ALA A 468 10.51 2.27 -41.68
CA ALA A 468 11.04 3.30 -42.55
C ALA A 468 9.91 4.04 -43.27
N ASP A 469 10.16 5.31 -43.62
CA ASP A 469 9.43 6.02 -44.66
C ASP A 469 10.33 6.23 -45.91
N HIS A 470 10.13 7.29 -46.69
CA HIS A 470 10.96 7.60 -47.86
C HIS A 470 12.29 8.29 -47.52
N GLU A 471 12.41 8.91 -46.35
CA GLU A 471 13.50 9.81 -45.98
C GLU A 471 14.16 9.43 -44.66
N ALA A 472 13.49 8.64 -43.83
CA ALA A 472 13.85 8.41 -42.45
C ALA A 472 13.51 6.99 -41.96
N ILE A 473 14.23 6.58 -40.90
CA ILE A 473 13.91 5.41 -40.09
C ILE A 473 13.34 5.88 -38.76
N TYR A 474 12.21 5.28 -38.37
CA TYR A 474 11.58 5.49 -37.09
C TYR A 474 11.93 4.34 -36.17
N VAL A 475 12.44 4.63 -34.97
CA VAL A 475 12.77 3.65 -33.93
C VAL A 475 11.96 3.96 -32.69
N PHE A 476 11.11 3.03 -32.30
CA PHE A 476 10.36 3.09 -31.05
C PHE A 476 11.03 2.19 -30.02
N LEU A 477 11.27 2.75 -28.82
CA LEU A 477 11.92 2.07 -27.71
C LEU A 477 10.95 2.00 -26.53
N PHE A 478 10.55 0.78 -26.18
CA PHE A 478 9.60 0.55 -25.10
C PHE A 478 10.24 0.84 -23.73
N ALA A 479 9.52 1.56 -22.87
CA ALA A 479 9.95 1.93 -21.52
C ALA A 479 11.33 2.61 -21.43
N CYS A 480 11.75 3.35 -22.48
CA CYS A 480 13.02 4.07 -22.53
C CYS A 480 12.80 5.56 -22.24
N ARG A 481 13.56 6.11 -21.29
CA ARG A 481 13.52 7.54 -20.92
C ARG A 481 14.54 8.33 -21.75
N GLU A 482 14.30 9.64 -21.89
CA GLU A 482 15.15 10.56 -22.69
C GLU A 482 16.66 10.40 -22.43
N PRO A 483 17.16 10.27 -21.18
CA PRO A 483 18.60 10.14 -20.93
C PRO A 483 19.22 8.86 -21.49
N ASP A 484 18.43 7.80 -21.67
CA ASP A 484 18.90 6.48 -22.06
C ASP A 484 18.83 6.23 -23.57
N VAL A 485 18.17 7.12 -24.32
CA VAL A 485 17.89 6.94 -25.77
C VAL A 485 19.17 6.76 -26.57
N GLU A 486 20.19 7.60 -26.35
CA GLU A 486 21.44 7.55 -27.11
C GLU A 486 22.17 6.20 -26.89
N LEU A 487 22.21 5.74 -25.64
CA LEU A 487 22.82 4.45 -25.29
C LEU A 487 22.00 3.27 -25.86
N ALA A 488 20.68 3.40 -25.92
CA ALA A 488 19.82 2.41 -26.54
C ALA A 488 20.04 2.33 -28.06
N LEU A 489 20.11 3.47 -28.76
CA LEU A 489 20.36 3.51 -30.20
C LEU A 489 21.71 2.88 -30.58
N GLN A 490 22.77 3.13 -29.80
CA GLN A 490 24.08 2.49 -30.02
C GLN A 490 24.05 0.96 -29.90
N ARG A 491 23.06 0.40 -29.20
CA ARG A 491 22.86 -1.05 -29.11
C ARG A 491 21.93 -1.59 -30.19
N VAL A 492 21.01 -0.76 -30.68
CA VAL A 492 20.10 -1.12 -31.78
C VAL A 492 20.84 -1.12 -33.11
N PHE A 493 21.82 -0.24 -33.33
CA PHE A 493 22.57 -0.20 -34.59
C PHE A 493 23.95 -0.84 -34.46
N ALA A 494 24.29 -1.75 -35.37
CA ALA A 494 25.64 -2.34 -35.46
C ALA A 494 26.70 -1.33 -35.90
N LEU A 495 26.30 -0.26 -36.59
CA LEU A 495 27.17 0.79 -37.10
C LEU A 495 26.93 2.11 -36.35
N PRO A 496 27.95 2.97 -36.22
CA PRO A 496 27.76 4.31 -35.66
C PRO A 496 26.69 5.10 -36.42
N LEU A 497 25.78 5.75 -35.70
CA LEU A 497 24.68 6.54 -36.30
C LEU A 497 25.17 7.60 -37.30
N THR A 498 26.36 8.16 -37.10
CA THR A 498 26.99 9.15 -38.01
C THR A 498 27.29 8.61 -39.41
N GLN A 499 27.47 7.30 -39.55
CA GLN A 499 27.68 6.65 -40.84
C GLN A 499 26.36 6.42 -41.57
N LEU A 500 25.24 6.45 -40.83
CA LEU A 500 23.94 6.07 -41.34
C LEU A 500 22.98 7.25 -41.54
N PHE A 501 23.05 8.26 -40.69
CA PHE A 501 22.03 9.29 -40.58
C PHE A 501 22.61 10.70 -40.61
N THR A 502 21.83 11.66 -41.13
CA THR A 502 22.19 13.08 -41.17
C THR A 502 21.79 13.82 -39.90
N SER A 503 20.60 13.52 -39.38
CA SER A 503 20.00 14.19 -38.23
C SER A 503 19.04 13.26 -37.49
N GLN A 504 18.83 13.54 -36.21
CA GLN A 504 17.85 12.85 -35.40
C GLN A 504 16.87 13.83 -34.75
N ALA A 505 15.61 13.40 -34.64
CA ALA A 505 14.59 14.03 -33.82
C ALA A 505 14.03 12.98 -32.85
N THR A 506 14.00 13.31 -31.56
CA THR A 506 13.54 12.41 -30.49
C THR A 506 12.39 13.07 -29.73
N ASP A 507 11.36 12.30 -29.40
CA ASP A 507 10.31 12.70 -28.47
C ASP A 507 10.01 11.56 -27.51
N CYS A 508 9.87 11.91 -26.22
CA CYS A 508 9.63 10.98 -25.13
C CYS A 508 8.26 11.20 -24.45
N SER A 509 7.45 12.12 -24.99
CA SER A 509 6.13 12.45 -24.48
C SER A 509 5.06 11.72 -25.29
N ALA A 510 4.00 11.23 -24.63
CA ALA A 510 2.86 10.63 -25.32
C ALA A 510 2.29 11.51 -26.46
N PRO A 511 2.02 12.82 -26.27
CA PRO A 511 1.51 13.66 -27.36
C PRO A 511 2.50 13.83 -28.51
N GLY A 512 3.80 13.96 -28.22
CA GLY A 512 4.81 14.11 -29.26
C GLY A 512 5.08 12.84 -30.05
N ILE A 513 5.08 11.68 -29.39
CA ILE A 513 5.12 10.38 -30.05
C ILE A 513 3.89 10.21 -30.97
N ARG A 514 2.69 10.58 -30.50
CA ARG A 514 1.47 10.54 -31.35
C ARG A 514 1.63 11.42 -32.59
N ALA A 515 2.09 12.67 -32.43
CA ALA A 515 2.33 13.57 -33.56
C ALA A 515 3.31 12.98 -34.59
N MET A 516 4.40 12.34 -34.15
CA MET A 516 5.33 11.67 -35.06
C MET A 516 4.72 10.44 -35.76
N THR A 517 3.89 9.66 -35.07
CA THR A 517 3.15 8.55 -35.73
C THR A 517 2.09 9.05 -36.70
N GLU A 518 1.48 10.21 -36.46
CA GLU A 518 0.54 10.86 -37.39
C GLU A 518 1.24 11.33 -38.65
N GLN A 519 2.44 11.92 -38.53
CA GLN A 519 3.28 12.27 -39.69
C GLN A 519 3.60 11.03 -40.54
N LEU A 520 4.00 9.93 -39.90
CA LEU A 520 4.27 8.68 -40.59
C LEU A 520 3.01 8.10 -41.27
N GLN A 521 1.83 8.23 -40.66
CA GLN A 521 0.57 7.82 -41.27
C GLN A 521 0.19 8.67 -42.48
N GLU A 522 0.47 9.98 -42.44
CA GLU A 522 0.26 10.85 -43.59
C GLU A 522 1.19 10.49 -44.75
N SER A 523 2.46 10.19 -44.45
CA SER A 523 3.38 9.63 -45.44
C SER A 523 2.88 8.30 -46.01
N LEU A 524 2.34 7.41 -45.16
CA LEU A 524 1.77 6.13 -45.60
C LEU A 524 0.63 6.31 -46.61
N ARG A 525 -0.23 7.32 -46.44
CA ARG A 525 -1.30 7.64 -47.42
C ARG A 525 -0.75 8.05 -48.78
N LYS A 526 0.47 8.60 -48.84
CA LYS A 526 1.18 8.97 -50.07
C LYS A 526 1.95 7.80 -50.69
N GLY A 527 2.03 6.67 -49.99
CA GLY A 527 2.58 5.40 -50.47
C GLY A 527 4.02 5.15 -50.00
N VAL A 528 4.19 4.56 -48.82
CA VAL A 528 5.50 4.23 -48.22
C VAL A 528 5.97 2.82 -48.58
N PRO A 529 7.28 2.58 -48.83
CA PRO A 529 7.81 1.23 -49.05
C PRO A 529 7.67 0.32 -47.83
N ASP A 530 7.16 -0.89 -48.05
CA ASP A 530 7.17 -1.97 -47.06
C ASP A 530 8.32 -2.94 -47.36
N TYR A 531 9.26 -3.06 -46.41
CA TYR A 531 10.44 -3.91 -46.52
C TYR A 531 10.28 -5.28 -45.83
N SER A 532 9.08 -5.62 -45.33
CA SER A 532 8.83 -6.85 -44.57
C SER A 532 9.24 -8.11 -45.33
N ALA A 533 8.92 -8.22 -46.63
CA ALA A 533 9.25 -9.40 -47.43
C ALA A 533 10.76 -9.58 -47.62
N ILE A 534 11.50 -8.48 -47.82
CA ILE A 534 12.95 -8.50 -48.09
C ILE A 534 13.73 -8.82 -46.82
N LEU A 535 13.31 -8.27 -45.67
CA LEU A 535 13.96 -8.52 -44.38
C LEU A 535 13.64 -9.93 -43.84
N ALA A 536 12.45 -10.47 -44.13
CA ALA A 536 12.09 -11.85 -43.78
C ALA A 536 12.93 -12.90 -44.54
N ALA A 537 13.20 -12.66 -45.83
CA ALA A 537 13.98 -13.58 -46.67
C ALA A 537 15.45 -13.74 -46.21
N VAL A 538 16.01 -12.74 -45.51
CA VAL A 538 17.38 -12.75 -44.99
C VAL A 538 17.48 -13.39 -43.60
N SER A 539 16.37 -13.47 -42.85
CA SER A 539 16.33 -14.11 -41.51
C SER A 539 16.03 -15.60 -41.54
N ALA A 540 15.66 -16.17 -42.70
CA ALA A 540 15.51 -17.62 -42.83
C ALA A 540 16.91 -18.29 -42.78
N PRO A 541 17.14 -19.29 -41.91
CA PRO A 541 18.41 -20.00 -41.90
C PRO A 541 18.56 -20.76 -43.24
N THR A 542 19.58 -20.40 -44.00
CA THR A 542 20.04 -21.18 -45.15
C THR A 542 20.41 -22.58 -44.66
N PRO A 543 19.91 -23.68 -45.25
CA PRO A 543 20.38 -25.01 -44.91
C PRO A 543 21.87 -25.10 -45.23
N ALA A 544 22.70 -25.16 -44.20
CA ALA A 544 24.14 -25.30 -44.34
C ALA A 544 24.45 -26.66 -44.99
N ALA A 545 25.14 -26.63 -46.12
CA ALA A 545 25.83 -27.78 -46.67
C ALA A 545 27.31 -27.42 -46.85
N LEU A 546 28.12 -28.21 -46.15
CA LEU A 546 29.53 -28.58 -46.40
C LEU A 546 30.65 -27.69 -45.84
N GLU A 547 31.10 -28.13 -44.66
CA GLU A 547 32.49 -28.48 -44.30
C GLU A 547 33.58 -27.39 -44.25
N ALA A 548 34.08 -27.15 -43.02
CA ALA A 548 35.49 -26.93 -42.76
C ALA A 548 35.89 -27.53 -41.38
N PRO A 549 37.02 -28.27 -41.27
CA PRO A 549 37.46 -28.96 -40.04
C PRO A 549 38.31 -28.06 -39.11
N PRO A 550 38.68 -28.54 -37.89
CA PRO A 550 38.76 -27.72 -36.68
C PRO A 550 40.16 -27.16 -36.38
N ALA A 551 40.21 -26.01 -35.70
CA ALA A 551 41.42 -25.55 -35.01
C ALA A 551 41.12 -25.36 -33.51
N THR A 552 41.84 -26.11 -32.67
CA THR A 552 41.85 -26.00 -31.21
C THR A 552 42.88 -24.93 -30.76
N PRO A 553 42.78 -24.43 -29.50
CA PRO A 553 43.18 -23.08 -29.11
C PRO A 553 44.53 -23.01 -28.38
N LEU A 554 45.11 -21.81 -28.30
CA LEU A 554 46.15 -21.48 -27.32
C LEU A 554 45.87 -20.13 -26.67
N ALA A 555 45.68 -20.18 -25.36
CA ALA A 555 45.50 -19.06 -24.47
C ALA A 555 46.86 -18.55 -23.94
N GLN A 556 46.91 -17.22 -23.79
CA GLN A 556 47.60 -16.45 -22.74
C GLN A 556 49.13 -16.47 -22.63
N LEU A 557 49.71 -15.27 -22.70
CA LEU A 557 50.61 -14.74 -21.65
C LEU A 557 50.61 -13.19 -21.66
N ARG A 558 50.30 -12.64 -20.48
CA ARG A 558 50.59 -11.28 -19.94
C ARG A 558 52.12 -11.00 -19.95
N GLU A 559 52.70 -9.81 -19.76
CA GLU A 559 52.33 -8.52 -19.15
C GLU A 559 53.42 -7.47 -19.52
N ASP A 560 53.31 -6.28 -18.93
CA ASP A 560 54.27 -5.15 -18.82
C ASP A 560 53.98 -3.97 -19.75
N ALA A 561 53.41 -2.84 -19.32
CA ALA A 561 53.69 -1.91 -18.21
C ALA A 561 54.09 -0.55 -18.84
N LEU A 562 53.46 0.56 -18.41
CA LEU A 562 54.10 1.88 -18.17
C LEU A 562 53.07 2.98 -17.81
N ALA A 563 53.17 3.40 -16.53
CA ALA A 563 53.20 4.75 -15.96
C ALA A 563 52.27 5.91 -16.42
N LEU A 564 51.60 6.46 -15.38
CA LEU A 564 50.91 7.75 -15.16
C LEU A 564 51.75 9.02 -15.52
N PRO A 565 51.12 10.22 -15.67
CA PRO A 565 50.84 11.11 -14.52
C PRO A 565 49.48 11.86 -14.52
N LYS A 566 49.14 12.32 -13.31
CA LYS A 566 47.98 13.13 -12.86
C LYS A 566 48.14 14.63 -13.17
N HIS A 567 47.03 15.37 -13.13
CA HIS A 567 46.82 16.76 -12.62
C HIS A 567 45.51 17.35 -13.21
N THR A 568 44.71 18.27 -12.64
CA THR A 568 44.26 18.66 -11.29
C THR A 568 42.94 19.48 -11.47
N HIS A 569 42.17 19.66 -10.40
CA HIS A 569 40.91 20.43 -10.23
C HIS A 569 40.88 21.86 -10.81
N ILE A 570 39.68 22.36 -11.17
CA ILE A 570 39.12 23.69 -10.75
C ILE A 570 37.56 23.59 -10.62
N GLU A 571 37.01 24.22 -9.57
CA GLU A 571 35.60 24.57 -9.27
C GLU A 571 34.97 25.44 -10.40
N SER A 572 33.67 25.79 -10.51
CA SER A 572 32.74 26.36 -9.53
C SER A 572 31.34 26.55 -10.17
N GLN A 573 30.34 26.67 -9.29
CA GLN A 573 29.16 27.55 -9.35
C GLN A 573 27.83 27.13 -10.02
N GLN A 574 26.87 26.96 -9.10
CA GLN A 574 25.43 27.23 -9.10
C GLN A 574 24.89 28.18 -10.18
N SER A 575 23.72 27.85 -10.74
CA SER A 575 22.68 28.86 -11.00
C SER A 575 21.27 28.24 -10.98
N ALA A 576 20.31 29.11 -10.70
CA ALA A 576 19.06 28.90 -10.02
C ALA A 576 17.87 28.48 -10.91
N ALA A 577 16.82 28.02 -10.22
CA ALA A 577 15.50 27.68 -10.74
C ALA A 577 14.74 28.87 -11.33
N SER A 578 13.90 28.59 -12.35
CA SER A 578 12.75 29.43 -12.76
C SER A 578 11.78 28.62 -13.65
N PRO A 579 10.51 29.07 -13.79
CA PRO A 579 9.34 28.24 -13.52
C PRO A 579 8.70 27.54 -14.75
N LEU A 580 7.75 26.66 -14.42
CA LEU A 580 6.87 25.90 -15.32
C LEU A 580 6.27 26.76 -16.44
N VAL A 581 6.62 26.41 -17.68
CA VAL A 581 5.95 26.86 -18.90
C VAL A 581 5.21 25.66 -19.50
N VAL A 582 3.89 25.80 -19.63
CA VAL A 582 3.01 24.85 -20.34
C VAL A 582 3.54 24.65 -21.76
N THR A 583 4.08 23.46 -22.03
CA THR A 583 4.96 23.21 -23.17
C THR A 583 4.17 22.62 -24.34
N ARG A 584 4.20 23.33 -25.48
CA ARG A 584 3.93 22.77 -26.81
C ARG A 584 4.90 21.61 -27.09
N PRO A 585 4.56 20.63 -27.97
CA PRO A 585 5.45 19.51 -28.31
C PRO A 585 6.84 20.01 -28.70
N GLN A 586 7.87 19.60 -27.93
CA GLN A 586 9.26 20.01 -28.15
C GLN A 586 9.95 19.04 -29.11
N MET A 587 9.87 19.29 -30.41
CA MET A 587 10.73 18.63 -31.38
C MET A 587 12.15 19.24 -31.26
N ARG A 588 13.12 18.45 -30.77
CA ARG A 588 14.53 18.88 -30.68
C ARG A 588 15.36 18.25 -31.81
N PRO A 589 15.60 18.96 -32.93
CA PRO A 589 16.52 18.48 -33.94
C PRO A 589 17.96 18.55 -33.41
N ARG A 590 18.69 17.45 -33.47
CA ARG A 590 20.14 17.43 -33.22
C ARG A 590 20.87 17.00 -34.49
N PRO A 591 21.80 17.81 -35.04
CA PRO A 591 22.71 17.34 -36.07
C PRO A 591 23.65 16.29 -35.47
N ILE A 592 23.85 15.17 -36.15
CA ILE A 592 24.78 14.13 -35.67
C ILE A 592 26.19 14.57 -36.06
N GLY A 593 27.01 14.92 -35.06
CA GLY A 593 28.34 15.51 -35.28
C GLY A 593 29.27 14.59 -36.07
N ARG A 594 29.72 15.02 -37.25
CA ARG A 594 30.74 14.32 -38.05
C ARG A 594 32.14 14.67 -37.53
N ARG A 595 32.97 13.67 -37.22
CA ARG A 595 34.42 13.88 -37.10
C ARG A 595 34.97 14.26 -38.48
N ALA A 596 35.67 15.39 -38.56
CA ALA A 596 36.37 15.80 -39.77
C ALA A 596 37.49 14.79 -40.09
N ALA A 597 37.38 14.10 -41.23
CA ALA A 597 38.49 13.32 -41.76
C ALA A 597 39.54 14.26 -42.38
N PRO A 598 40.85 14.06 -42.13
CA PRO A 598 41.89 14.91 -42.70
C PRO A 598 41.98 14.72 -44.22
N ARG A 599 41.91 15.83 -44.96
CA ARG A 599 42.12 15.88 -46.42
C ARG A 599 43.57 15.45 -46.73
N PRO A 600 43.82 14.55 -47.70
CA PRO A 600 45.19 14.30 -48.14
C PRO A 600 45.72 15.53 -48.88
N LEU A 601 46.88 16.03 -48.45
CA LEU A 601 47.61 17.12 -49.09
C LEU A 601 47.99 16.69 -50.52
N GLY A 602 47.43 17.39 -51.51
CA GLY A 602 47.85 17.26 -52.90
C GLY A 602 49.29 17.73 -53.08
N ARG A 603 50.09 16.91 -53.75
CA ARG A 603 51.41 17.28 -54.27
C ARG A 603 51.24 18.40 -55.30
N THR A 604 51.86 19.55 -55.07
CA THR A 604 52.18 20.52 -56.11
C THR A 604 53.67 20.44 -56.42
N SER A 605 53.95 20.06 -57.67
CA SER A 605 55.20 20.21 -58.38
C SER A 605 55.39 21.66 -58.85
N ALA A 606 56.65 22.11 -58.79
CA ALA A 606 57.23 23.36 -59.30
C ALA A 606 56.83 24.66 -58.58
#